data_AF-A0A355DK97-F1
#
_entry.id   AF-A0A355DK97-F1
#
_cell.length_a   1.000
_cell.length_b   1.000
_cell.length_c   1.000
_cell.angle_alpha   90.00
_cell.angle_beta   90.00
_cell.angle_gamma   90.00
#
_symmetry.space_group_name_H-M   'P 1'
#
loop_
_entity.id
_entity.type
_entity.pdbx_description
1 polymer ?
#
loop_
_entity_poly.entity_id
_entity_poly.type
_entity_poly.pdbx_seq_one_letter_code
_entity_poly.pdbx_strand_id
1 'polypeptide(L)'
;EAFHTTTSQLIAQDLYKDFSKPTAYEKLMANLTIYRAQIVGLSGFSGGIPAIFRNDDTFMLSFYRLLQSPIFDMSAPEALEWLQKCLCTENEGFHVTLKYHQRLLLELRRSFERIDYLCPINRELRVMASGGSIDKAIQSNIKFFRQFSQSVA
;
A
#
# COMPACT_ATOMS: atom_id res chain seq x y z
N GLU A 1 6.35 -16.04 -17.73
CA GLU A 1 6.14 -15.66 -16.30
C GLU A 1 5.88 -16.85 -15.37
N ALA A 2 4.98 -17.79 -15.70
CA ALA A 2 4.66 -18.93 -14.83
C ALA A 2 5.89 -19.70 -14.29
N PHE A 3 6.90 -19.96 -15.13
CA PHE A 3 8.16 -20.60 -14.70
C PHE A 3 8.87 -19.80 -13.60
N HIS A 4 9.02 -18.48 -13.76
CA HIS A 4 9.68 -17.63 -12.75
C HIS A 4 8.91 -17.58 -11.44
N THR A 5 7.58 -17.49 -11.50
CA THR A 5 6.73 -17.47 -10.30
C THR A 5 6.80 -18.80 -9.55
N THR A 6 6.70 -19.94 -10.25
CA THR A 6 6.77 -21.27 -9.64
C THR A 6 8.15 -21.55 -9.05
N THR A 7 9.23 -21.23 -9.77
CA THR A 7 10.59 -21.41 -9.25
C THR A 7 10.85 -20.52 -8.04
N SER A 8 10.40 -19.26 -8.06
CA SER A 8 10.56 -18.35 -6.92
C SER A 8 9.80 -18.83 -5.69
N GLN A 9 8.58 -19.35 -5.87
CA GLN A 9 7.79 -19.93 -4.78
C GLN A 9 8.48 -21.16 -4.18
N LEU A 10 8.98 -22.07 -5.02
CA LEU A 10 9.70 -23.26 -4.58
C LEU A 10 10.97 -22.89 -3.79
N ILE A 11 11.75 -21.92 -4.27
CA ILE A 11 12.94 -21.43 -3.58
C ILE A 11 12.56 -20.83 -2.21
N ALA A 12 11.54 -19.97 -2.17
CA ALA A 12 11.17 -19.24 -0.97
C ALA A 12 10.48 -20.12 0.10
N GLN A 13 9.74 -21.15 -0.31
CA GLN A 13 8.88 -21.92 0.59
C GLN A 13 9.42 -23.31 0.93
N ASP A 14 10.20 -23.92 0.04
CA ASP A 14 10.55 -25.33 0.16
C ASP A 14 12.06 -25.55 0.20
N LEU A 15 12.83 -24.93 -0.70
CA LEU A 15 14.27 -25.14 -0.78
C LEU A 15 15.01 -24.79 0.53
N TYR A 16 14.53 -23.77 1.26
CA TYR A 16 15.19 -23.36 2.50
C TYR A 16 15.19 -24.46 3.58
N LYS A 17 14.23 -25.40 3.50
CA LYS A 17 14.06 -26.49 4.48
C LYS A 17 15.13 -27.57 4.34
N ASP A 18 15.82 -27.63 3.19
CA ASP A 18 16.91 -28.56 2.94
C ASP A 18 18.26 -28.08 3.53
N PHE A 19 18.32 -26.83 4.00
CA PHE A 19 19.49 -26.26 4.70
C PHE A 19 19.36 -26.36 6.22
N SER A 20 20.45 -26.02 6.92
CA SER A 20 20.41 -25.84 8.38
C SER A 20 19.32 -24.85 8.79
N LYS A 21 18.67 -25.12 9.93
CA LYS A 21 17.63 -24.23 10.48
C LYS A 21 18.19 -22.80 10.63
N PRO A 22 17.39 -21.76 10.30
CA PRO A 22 17.84 -20.38 10.44
C PRO A 22 18.25 -20.05 11.87
N THR A 23 19.39 -19.35 11.99
CA THR A 23 19.88 -18.75 13.23
C THR A 23 18.93 -17.66 13.74
N ALA A 24 19.09 -17.26 15.00
CA ALA A 24 18.29 -16.17 15.56
C ALA A 24 18.43 -14.86 14.77
N TYR A 25 19.65 -14.56 14.28
CA TYR A 25 19.91 -13.37 13.48
C TYR A 25 19.22 -13.42 12.11
N GLU A 26 19.27 -14.55 11.40
CA GLU A 26 18.59 -14.70 10.11
C GLU A 26 17.07 -14.57 10.25
N LYS A 27 16.50 -15.16 11.30
CA LYS A 27 15.06 -15.00 11.61
C LYS A 27 14.71 -13.54 11.90
N LEU A 28 15.55 -12.83 12.66
CA LEU A 28 15.38 -11.42 12.94
C LEU A 28 15.37 -10.60 11.64
N MET A 29 16.37 -10.81 10.78
CA MET A 29 16.50 -10.09 9.52
C MET A 29 15.32 -10.36 8.58
N ALA A 30 14.90 -11.61 8.42
CA ALA A 30 13.76 -11.94 7.58
C ALA A 30 12.45 -11.30 8.09
N ASN A 31 12.22 -11.35 9.42
CA ASN A 31 11.04 -10.73 10.01
C ASN A 31 11.09 -9.20 9.90
N LEU A 32 12.25 -8.58 10.08
CA LEU A 32 12.40 -7.13 9.92
C LEU A 32 12.12 -6.69 8.48
N THR A 33 12.61 -7.43 7.49
CA THR A 33 12.39 -7.16 6.07
C THR A 33 10.90 -7.19 5.72
N ILE A 34 10.18 -8.23 6.13
CA ILE A 34 8.73 -8.35 5.86
C ILE A 34 7.94 -7.28 6.61
N TYR A 35 8.31 -7.00 7.87
CA TYR A 35 7.66 -5.96 8.66
C TYR A 35 7.84 -4.57 8.02
N ARG A 36 9.06 -4.26 7.55
CA ARG A 36 9.34 -3.01 6.84
C ARG A 36 8.57 -2.92 5.53
N ALA A 37 8.53 -4.00 4.73
CA ALA A 37 7.75 -4.05 3.50
C ALA A 37 6.27 -3.74 3.74
N GLN A 38 5.69 -4.28 4.83
CA GLN A 38 4.33 -3.95 5.22
C GLN A 38 4.13 -2.45 5.45
N ILE A 39 5.01 -1.83 6.25
CA ILE A 39 4.93 -0.40 6.60
C ILE A 39 5.07 0.50 5.37
N VAL A 40 6.06 0.24 4.52
CA VAL A 40 6.47 1.22 3.50
C VAL A 40 5.72 1.05 2.18
N GLY A 41 5.14 -0.12 1.92
CA GLY A 41 4.63 -0.44 0.60
C GLY A 41 3.32 -1.23 0.55
N LEU A 42 2.80 -1.71 1.68
CA LEU A 42 1.58 -2.52 1.69
C LEU A 42 0.48 -2.01 2.63
N SER A 43 0.80 -1.12 3.57
CA SER A 43 -0.17 -0.60 4.55
C SER A 43 -0.81 0.73 4.16
N GLY A 44 -0.41 1.34 3.04
CA GLY A 44 -1.06 2.54 2.54
C GLY A 44 -2.29 2.21 1.70
N PHE A 45 -3.09 3.23 1.40
CA PHE A 45 -4.37 3.06 0.71
C PHE A 45 -4.69 4.30 -0.13
N SER A 46 -4.74 4.14 -1.46
CA SER A 46 -5.01 5.22 -2.40
C SER A 46 -6.41 5.11 -3.00
N GLY A 47 -7.15 6.21 -2.98
CA GLY A 47 -8.37 6.41 -3.77
C GLY A 47 -8.11 7.05 -5.13
N GLY A 48 -7.02 7.80 -5.27
CA GLY A 48 -6.67 8.50 -6.51
C GLY A 48 -6.03 7.62 -7.59
N ILE A 49 -5.32 6.55 -7.18
CA ILE A 49 -4.70 5.60 -8.10
C ILE A 49 -5.06 4.17 -7.68
N PRO A 50 -5.93 3.47 -8.43
CA PRO A 50 -6.29 2.09 -8.15
C PRO A 50 -5.07 1.18 -8.06
N ALA A 51 -5.12 0.19 -7.16
CA ALA A 51 -4.06 -0.80 -6.92
C ALA A 51 -2.73 -0.23 -6.38
N ILE A 52 -2.73 1.00 -5.85
CA ILE A 52 -1.59 1.56 -5.12
C ILE A 52 -1.83 1.48 -3.61
N PHE A 53 -0.89 0.83 -2.90
CA PHE A 53 -0.93 0.67 -1.44
C PHE A 53 -0.06 1.72 -0.72
N ARG A 54 -0.13 2.95 -1.22
CA ARG A 54 0.44 4.17 -0.60
C ARG A 54 -0.70 5.15 -0.36
N ASN A 55 -0.54 6.04 0.61
CA ASN A 55 -1.54 7.06 0.89
C ASN A 55 -1.56 8.12 -0.23
N ASP A 56 -2.71 8.78 -0.43
CA ASP A 56 -2.86 9.77 -1.50
C ASP A 56 -2.06 11.06 -1.26
N ASP A 57 -1.62 11.32 -0.02
CA ASP A 57 -0.74 12.43 0.35
C ASP A 57 0.54 12.49 -0.51
N THR A 58 1.06 11.33 -0.89
CA THR A 58 2.26 11.16 -1.71
C THR A 58 2.04 11.65 -3.15
N PHE A 59 0.79 11.71 -3.61
CA PHE A 59 0.43 12.04 -4.99
C PHE A 59 -0.27 13.40 -5.13
N MET A 60 -0.75 13.98 -4.02
CA MET A 60 -1.59 15.18 -4.04
C MET A 60 -0.94 16.37 -4.76
N LEU A 61 0.36 16.61 -4.56
CA LEU A 61 1.10 17.65 -5.30
C LEU A 61 1.17 17.38 -6.81
N SER A 62 1.33 16.11 -7.19
CA SER A 62 1.39 15.71 -8.60
C SER A 62 0.03 15.91 -9.27
N PHE A 63 -1.06 15.53 -8.59
CA PHE A 63 -2.41 15.79 -9.06
C PHE A 63 -2.70 17.29 -9.17
N TYR A 64 -2.33 18.08 -8.16
CA TYR A 64 -2.48 19.54 -8.20
C TYR A 64 -1.80 20.16 -9.44
N ARG A 65 -0.54 19.81 -9.68
CA ARG A 65 0.23 20.29 -10.85
C ARG A 65 -0.34 19.78 -12.17
N LEU A 66 -0.87 18.55 -12.20
CA LEU A 66 -1.52 17.99 -13.38
C LEU A 66 -2.77 18.79 -13.75
N LEU A 67 -3.63 19.09 -12.77
CA LEU A 67 -4.86 19.87 -12.97
C LEU A 67 -4.57 21.30 -13.45
N GLN A 68 -3.44 21.88 -13.06
CA GLN A 68 -2.97 23.19 -13.53
C GLN A 68 -2.15 23.14 -14.83
N SER A 69 -1.89 21.95 -15.38
CA SER A 69 -1.15 21.84 -16.63
C SER A 69 -1.97 22.40 -17.80
N PRO A 70 -1.36 22.82 -18.92
CA PRO A 70 -2.09 23.34 -20.08
C PRO A 70 -3.14 22.40 -20.69
N ILE A 71 -3.13 21.12 -20.31
CA ILE A 71 -4.12 20.13 -20.73
C ILE A 71 -5.47 20.37 -20.04
N PHE A 72 -5.43 20.73 -18.76
CA PHE A 72 -6.61 20.91 -17.91
C PHE A 72 -6.89 22.39 -17.60
N ASP A 73 -5.84 23.22 -17.63
CA ASP A 73 -5.86 24.69 -17.50
C ASP A 73 -6.70 25.20 -16.31
N MET A 74 -6.73 24.44 -15.22
CA MET A 74 -7.46 24.83 -14.03
C MET A 74 -6.66 25.89 -13.25
N SER A 75 -7.39 26.87 -12.71
CA SER A 75 -6.83 27.77 -11.71
C SER A 75 -6.52 27.01 -10.40
N ALA A 76 -5.70 27.62 -9.53
CA ALA A 76 -5.42 27.10 -8.19
C ALA A 76 -6.67 26.73 -7.37
N PRO A 77 -7.70 27.60 -7.25
CA PRO A 77 -8.91 27.25 -6.50
C PRO A 77 -9.69 26.09 -7.14
N GLU A 78 -9.80 26.03 -8.46
CA GLU A 78 -10.47 24.93 -9.17
C GLU A 78 -9.74 23.60 -8.95
N ALA A 79 -8.41 23.59 -9.06
CA ALA A 79 -7.60 22.40 -8.82
C ALA A 79 -7.75 21.90 -7.37
N LEU A 80 -7.78 22.80 -6.38
CA LEU A 80 -7.99 22.44 -4.97
C LEU A 80 -9.39 21.88 -4.71
N GLU A 81 -10.43 22.46 -5.33
CA GLU A 81 -11.80 21.96 -5.21
C GLU A 81 -11.91 20.53 -5.74
N TRP A 82 -11.30 20.25 -6.91
CA TRP A 82 -11.29 18.92 -7.49
C TRP A 82 -10.49 17.91 -6.65
N LEU A 83 -9.34 18.31 -6.12
CA LEU A 83 -8.58 17.45 -5.20
C LEU A 83 -9.39 17.08 -3.97
N GLN A 84 -10.09 18.05 -3.37
CA GLN A 84 -10.93 17.80 -2.22
C GLN A 84 -12.03 16.79 -2.56
N LYS A 85 -12.77 17.01 -3.66
CA LYS A 85 -13.86 16.13 -4.09
C LYS A 85 -13.36 14.71 -4.40
N CYS A 86 -12.22 14.57 -5.08
CA CYS A 86 -11.73 13.28 -5.52
C CYS A 86 -11.02 12.48 -4.42
N LEU A 87 -10.34 13.13 -3.47
CA LEU A 87 -9.51 12.43 -2.47
C LEU A 87 -10.10 12.43 -1.06
N CYS A 88 -10.94 13.42 -0.72
CA CYS A 88 -11.51 13.57 0.62
C CYS A 88 -12.94 13.06 0.75
N THR A 89 -13.49 12.46 -0.32
CA THR A 89 -14.83 11.89 -0.34
C THR A 89 -14.79 10.49 -0.94
N GLU A 90 -15.61 9.59 -0.38
CA GLU A 90 -15.69 8.20 -0.85
C GLU A 90 -16.10 8.15 -2.31
N ASN A 91 -15.44 7.28 -3.07
CA ASN A 91 -15.63 7.09 -4.50
C ASN A 91 -15.18 5.69 -4.91
N GLU A 92 -15.50 5.31 -6.16
CA GLU A 92 -15.23 3.98 -6.68
C GLU A 92 -13.75 3.58 -6.65
N GLY A 93 -12.82 4.54 -6.76
CA GLY A 93 -11.38 4.27 -6.67
C GLY A 93 -10.99 3.60 -5.35
N PHE A 94 -11.58 4.03 -4.23
CA PHE A 94 -11.36 3.40 -2.93
C PHE A 94 -11.90 1.96 -2.87
N HIS A 95 -13.07 1.68 -3.43
CA HIS A 95 -13.64 0.33 -3.44
C HIS A 95 -12.82 -0.63 -4.31
N VAL A 96 -12.36 -0.15 -5.47
CA VAL A 96 -11.48 -0.93 -6.36
C VAL A 96 -10.15 -1.23 -5.66
N THR A 97 -9.52 -0.24 -5.02
CA THR A 97 -8.29 -0.46 -4.24
C THR A 97 -8.53 -1.41 -3.06
N LEU A 98 -9.67 -1.32 -2.36
CA LEU A 98 -10.02 -2.24 -1.27
C LEU A 98 -10.08 -3.69 -1.75
N LYS A 99 -10.75 -3.92 -2.88
CA LYS A 99 -10.85 -5.25 -3.49
C LYS A 99 -9.46 -5.82 -3.81
N TYR A 100 -8.57 -5.01 -4.39
CA TYR A 100 -7.20 -5.44 -4.69
C TYR A 100 -6.36 -5.66 -3.44
N HIS A 101 -6.50 -4.80 -2.43
CA HIS A 101 -5.84 -4.94 -1.14
C HIS A 101 -6.21 -6.26 -0.46
N GLN A 102 -7.51 -6.56 -0.38
CA GLN A 102 -8.02 -7.80 0.22
C GLN A 102 -7.52 -9.05 -0.52
N ARG A 103 -7.51 -9.00 -1.86
CA ARG A 103 -6.98 -10.09 -2.69
C ARG A 103 -5.48 -10.30 -2.41
N LEU A 104 -4.68 -9.24 -2.45
CA LEU A 104 -3.25 -9.33 -2.20
C LEU A 104 -2.95 -9.83 -0.78
N LEU A 105 -3.68 -9.34 0.22
CA LEU A 105 -3.54 -9.78 1.61
C LEU A 105 -3.77 -11.29 1.74
N LEU A 106 -4.81 -11.83 1.07
CA LEU A 106 -5.10 -13.25 1.07
C LEU A 106 -3.99 -14.07 0.39
N GLU A 107 -3.52 -13.63 -0.78
CA GLU A 107 -2.46 -14.30 -1.54
C GLU A 107 -1.14 -14.32 -0.76
N LEU A 108 -0.76 -13.21 -0.12
CA LEU A 108 0.46 -13.14 0.68
C LEU A 108 0.35 -13.94 1.98
N ARG A 109 -0.79 -13.95 2.66
CA ARG A 109 -1.01 -14.81 3.84
C ARG A 109 -0.81 -16.29 3.51
N ARG A 110 -1.40 -16.77 2.42
CA ARG A 110 -1.19 -18.15 1.93
C ARG A 110 0.27 -18.43 1.63
N SER A 111 0.98 -17.44 1.10
CA SER A 111 2.40 -17.59 0.76
C SER A 111 3.30 -17.64 2.00
N PHE A 112 2.99 -16.86 3.03
CA PHE A 112 3.77 -16.78 4.28
C PHE A 112 3.39 -17.83 5.32
N GLU A 113 2.24 -18.48 5.18
CA GLU A 113 1.84 -19.62 6.03
C GLU A 113 2.88 -20.76 6.03
N ARG A 114 3.55 -20.97 4.89
CA ARG A 114 4.54 -22.05 4.68
C ARG A 114 5.95 -21.73 5.18
N ILE A 115 6.18 -20.52 5.70
CA ILE A 115 7.49 -20.08 6.20
C ILE A 115 7.50 -20.18 7.72
N ASP A 116 8.22 -21.17 8.24
CA ASP A 116 8.05 -21.63 9.62
C ASP A 116 8.63 -20.67 10.66
N TYR A 117 9.57 -19.82 10.24
CA TYR A 117 10.29 -18.92 11.13
C TYR A 117 9.71 -17.49 11.22
N LEU A 118 8.56 -17.23 10.58
CA LEU A 118 7.90 -15.92 10.67
C LEU A 118 7.14 -15.75 11.98
N CYS A 119 7.25 -14.56 12.57
CA CYS A 119 6.45 -14.17 13.72
C CYS A 119 4.98 -13.96 13.32
N PRO A 120 4.03 -14.02 14.27
CA PRO A 120 2.60 -13.89 13.99
C PRO A 120 2.22 -12.60 13.23
N ILE A 121 2.86 -11.47 13.57
CA ILE A 121 2.61 -10.17 12.91
C ILE A 121 2.88 -10.25 11.40
N ASN A 122 3.95 -10.93 11.00
CA ASN A 122 4.34 -11.08 9.61
C ASN A 122 3.59 -12.21 8.91
N ARG A 123 3.37 -13.34 9.59
CA ARG A 123 2.62 -14.48 9.06
C ARG A 123 1.17 -14.08 8.70
N GLU A 124 0.54 -13.28 9.55
CA GLU A 124 -0.84 -12.81 9.36
C GLU A 124 -0.93 -11.46 8.65
N LEU A 125 0.21 -10.83 8.34
CA LEU A 125 0.30 -9.50 7.74
C LEU A 125 -0.56 -8.45 8.44
N ARG A 126 -0.46 -8.39 9.77
CA ARG A 126 -1.33 -7.54 10.61
C ARG A 126 -1.16 -6.06 10.29
N VAL A 127 0.04 -5.62 9.92
CA VAL A 127 0.31 -4.21 9.59
C VAL A 127 -0.35 -3.84 8.27
N MET A 128 -0.16 -4.65 7.22
CA MET A 128 -0.86 -4.48 5.93
C MET A 128 -2.39 -4.49 6.13
N ALA A 129 -2.91 -5.47 6.89
CA ALA A 129 -4.33 -5.61 7.14
C ALA A 129 -4.95 -4.36 7.81
N SER A 130 -4.20 -3.70 8.69
CA SER A 130 -4.67 -2.51 9.41
C SER A 130 -4.90 -1.28 8.51
N GLY A 131 -4.29 -1.27 7.32
CA GLY A 131 -4.34 -0.18 6.34
C GLY A 131 -5.48 -0.26 5.33
N GLY A 132 -6.14 -1.42 5.18
CA GLY A 132 -7.24 -1.63 4.23
C GLY A 132 -8.57 -1.04 4.69
N SER A 133 -8.63 0.28 4.92
CA SER A 133 -9.82 0.99 5.42
C SER A 133 -10.04 2.29 4.66
N ILE A 134 -11.18 2.36 3.98
CA ILE A 134 -11.63 3.54 3.23
C ILE A 134 -11.76 4.76 4.17
N ASP A 135 -12.44 4.59 5.31
CA ASP A 135 -12.61 5.67 6.29
C ASP A 135 -11.27 6.24 6.76
N LYS A 136 -10.30 5.38 7.12
CA LYS A 136 -8.98 5.84 7.56
C LYS A 136 -8.25 6.60 6.46
N ALA A 137 -8.34 6.11 5.22
CA ALA A 137 -7.71 6.76 4.08
C ALA A 137 -8.33 8.15 3.82
N ILE A 138 -9.66 8.25 3.82
CA ILE A 138 -10.37 9.52 3.65
C ILE A 138 -10.02 10.50 4.77
N GLN A 139 -10.01 10.05 6.04
CA GLN A 139 -9.63 10.91 7.17
C GLN A 139 -8.17 11.39 7.07
N SER A 140 -7.26 10.51 6.61
CA SER A 140 -5.87 10.88 6.34
C SER A 140 -5.78 11.93 5.23
N ASN A 141 -6.52 11.74 4.15
CA ASN A 141 -6.59 12.66 3.01
C ASN A 141 -7.17 14.01 3.42
N ILE A 142 -8.26 14.04 4.21
CA ILE A 142 -8.84 15.28 4.75
C ILE A 142 -7.81 16.05 5.59
N LYS A 143 -7.11 15.34 6.48
CA LYS A 143 -6.09 15.96 7.35
C LYS A 143 -4.97 16.57 6.51
N PHE A 144 -4.44 15.81 5.56
CA PHE A 144 -3.33 16.26 4.71
C PHE A 144 -3.78 17.39 3.77
N PHE A 145 -4.95 17.26 3.14
CA PHE A 145 -5.50 18.28 2.24
C PHE A 145 -5.61 19.65 2.91
N ARG A 146 -6.04 19.72 4.17
CA ARG A 146 -6.11 21.00 4.91
C ARG A 146 -4.75 21.69 5.03
N GLN A 147 -3.69 20.92 5.26
CA GLN A 147 -2.33 21.46 5.36
C GLN A 147 -1.81 21.83 3.97
N PHE A 148 -2.04 20.94 3.00
CA PHE A 148 -1.64 21.13 1.61
C PHE A 148 -2.24 22.38 0.99
N SER A 149 -3.56 22.57 1.10
CA SER A 149 -4.27 23.71 0.50
C SER A 149 -3.79 25.05 1.04
N GLN A 150 -3.39 25.11 2.32
CA GLN A 150 -2.79 26.30 2.92
C GLN A 150 -1.36 26.56 2.43
N SER A 151 -0.63 25.51 2.05
CA SER A 151 0.77 25.64 1.59
C SER A 151 0.92 26.05 0.12
N VAL A 152 -0.13 25.87 -0.68
CA VAL A 152 -0.13 26.15 -2.14
C VAL A 152 -1.06 27.30 -2.53
N ALA A 153 -1.85 27.82 -1.58
CA ALA A 153 -2.61 29.06 -1.71
C ALA A 153 -1.67 30.26 -1.50
#